data_AF-D8LHT4-F1
#
_entry.id   AF-D8LHT4-F1
#
_cell.length_a   1.000
_cell.length_b   1.000
_cell.length_c   1.000
_cell.angle_alpha   90.00
_cell.angle_beta   90.00
_cell.angle_gamma   90.00
#
_symmetry.space_group_name_H-M   'P 1'
#
loop_
_entity.id
_entity.type
_entity.pdbx_description
1 polymer ?
#
loop_
_entity_poly.entity_id
_entity_poly.type
_entity_poly.pdbx_seq_one_letter_code
_entity_poly.pdbx_strand_id
1 'polypeptide(L)'
;MVGAAVWRSPGCQAIYTRASMDTDPPTYCTMFHHMVKNGGTAVRDQLILASEIQGRDVPGLCVIGPSSAEACLDALHHSSVIMGYVELLRDPMEELGRRCDYFTMMRHPIDRLVSAFYYCPTFHDKQVRPNKWCGGHSHPDPLTSRLLDFAREDWMCKAMFQLSFASYCPPGAFCEHDMVEEPPTHLNGVEDWSLLAVAEDVLLSYTAVGIFEEWELSMELFDAVISSPVQQWGGEEAVNPGPKSSEREMLLRWAHSSPEIRQAVGGDLLLYDLALSIFKRQTAEALGTVWKNGGTSLARESEKLRSY
;
A
#
# COMPACT_ATOMS: atom_id res chain seq x y z
N MET A 1 28.85 16.98 8.95
CA MET A 1 27.93 15.87 8.63
C MET A 1 27.80 15.04 9.90
N VAL A 2 26.70 15.23 10.62
CA VAL A 2 26.41 14.50 11.85
C VAL A 2 25.41 13.42 11.44
N GLY A 3 25.82 12.15 11.48
CA GLY A 3 24.92 11.02 11.22
C GLY A 3 23.86 10.98 12.31
N ALA A 4 22.60 11.19 11.93
CA ALA A 4 21.48 11.00 12.84
C ALA A 4 21.36 9.50 13.12
N ALA A 5 21.55 9.12 14.39
CA ALA A 5 21.26 7.77 14.85
C ALA A 5 19.73 7.61 14.89
N VAL A 6 19.18 6.94 13.87
CA VAL A 6 17.76 6.58 13.79
C VAL A 6 17.46 5.48 14.81
N TRP A 7 16.51 5.72 15.70
CA TRP A 7 16.11 4.79 16.76
C TRP A 7 15.14 3.73 16.22
N ARG A 8 15.68 2.73 15.51
CA ARG A 8 14.88 1.65 14.92
C ARG A 8 14.16 0.84 16.02
N SER A 9 12.87 0.53 15.84
CA SER A 9 12.15 -0.39 16.75
C SER A 9 12.90 -1.72 16.88
N PRO A 10 12.86 -2.43 18.03
CA PRO A 10 13.66 -3.64 18.25
C PRO A 10 13.47 -4.72 17.18
N GLY A 11 12.25 -4.81 16.60
CA GLY A 11 11.95 -5.71 15.49
C GLY A 11 12.61 -5.27 14.18
N CYS A 12 12.61 -3.98 13.87
CA CYS A 12 13.32 -3.45 12.70
C CYS A 12 14.83 -3.60 12.87
N GLN A 13 15.38 -3.23 14.03
CA GLN A 13 16.82 -3.31 14.31
C GLN A 13 17.35 -4.75 14.25
N ALA A 14 16.54 -5.75 14.63
CA ALA A 14 16.88 -7.16 14.46
C ALA A 14 17.03 -7.56 12.99
N ILE A 15 16.20 -7.01 12.09
CA ILE A 15 16.28 -7.24 10.64
C ILE A 15 17.60 -6.65 10.10
N TYR A 16 17.89 -5.39 10.42
CA TYR A 16 19.11 -4.73 9.92
C TYR A 16 20.41 -5.32 10.48
N THR A 17 20.43 -5.77 11.74
CA THR A 17 21.66 -6.26 12.39
C THR A 17 22.03 -7.68 11.96
N ARG A 18 21.05 -8.49 11.54
CA ARG A 18 21.24 -9.92 11.24
C ARG A 18 21.41 -10.25 9.76
N ALA A 19 21.36 -9.24 8.90
CA ALA A 19 21.44 -9.45 7.45
C ALA A 19 22.84 -9.86 6.93
N SER A 20 23.84 -10.02 7.79
CA SER A 20 25.15 -10.56 7.42
C SER A 20 25.21 -12.08 7.67
N MET A 21 24.84 -12.92 6.69
CA MET A 21 25.01 -14.38 6.77
C MET A 21 25.56 -14.99 5.47
N ASP A 22 26.15 -16.20 5.60
CA ASP A 22 27.10 -16.92 4.71
C ASP A 22 26.58 -17.38 3.31
N THR A 23 25.46 -16.87 2.82
CA THR A 23 24.94 -17.19 1.47
C THR A 23 24.88 -15.94 0.62
N ASP A 24 25.40 -16.01 -0.62
CA ASP A 24 25.29 -14.91 -1.57
C ASP A 24 23.80 -14.75 -1.96
N PRO A 25 23.12 -13.66 -1.55
CA PRO A 25 21.72 -13.46 -1.89
C PRO A 25 21.57 -13.29 -3.41
N PRO A 26 20.36 -13.54 -3.97
CA PRO A 26 20.12 -13.28 -5.38
C PRO A 26 20.48 -11.82 -5.71
N THR A 27 21.31 -11.62 -6.73
CA THR A 27 21.79 -10.28 -7.16
C THR A 27 20.66 -9.37 -7.62
N TYR A 28 19.53 -9.97 -8.01
CA TYR A 28 18.32 -9.29 -8.43
C TYR A 28 17.11 -9.81 -7.66
N CYS A 29 16.13 -8.93 -7.41
CA CYS A 29 14.87 -9.30 -6.77
C CYS A 29 13.65 -8.54 -7.34
N THR A 30 12.46 -9.03 -7.02
CA THR A 30 11.19 -8.36 -7.29
C THR A 30 10.50 -8.12 -5.95
N MET A 31 10.09 -6.89 -5.69
CA MET A 31 9.50 -6.48 -4.41
C MET A 31 8.10 -5.91 -4.63
N PHE A 32 7.07 -6.64 -4.20
CA PHE A 32 5.70 -6.13 -4.18
C PHE A 32 5.39 -5.46 -2.84
N HIS A 33 5.18 -4.15 -2.88
CA HIS A 33 4.64 -3.42 -1.74
C HIS A 33 3.12 -3.61 -1.68
N HIS A 34 2.69 -4.53 -0.81
CA HIS A 34 1.30 -4.92 -0.60
C HIS A 34 0.58 -3.96 0.35
N MET A 35 -0.19 -3.03 -0.20
CA MET A 35 -1.06 -2.17 0.62
C MET A 35 -2.44 -2.82 0.87
N VAL A 36 -3.00 -2.55 2.05
CA VAL A 36 -4.29 -3.09 2.45
C VAL A 36 -5.42 -2.59 1.56
N LYS A 37 -6.24 -3.54 1.10
CA LYS A 37 -7.43 -3.34 0.25
C LYS A 37 -7.18 -2.72 -1.13
N ASN A 38 -5.95 -2.81 -1.63
CA ASN A 38 -5.59 -2.46 -3.01
C ASN A 38 -5.55 -3.66 -3.97
N GLY A 39 -6.23 -4.76 -3.63
CA GLY A 39 -6.18 -5.98 -4.46
C GLY A 39 -4.87 -6.75 -4.35
N GLY A 40 -3.97 -6.42 -3.43
CA GLY A 40 -2.69 -7.12 -3.35
C GLY A 40 -2.76 -8.59 -2.92
N THR A 41 -3.90 -9.06 -2.39
CA THR A 41 -4.15 -10.52 -2.27
C THR A 41 -4.23 -11.17 -3.65
N ALA A 42 -4.92 -10.54 -4.62
CA ALA A 42 -4.98 -11.07 -5.98
C ALA A 42 -3.59 -11.01 -6.66
N VAL A 43 -2.84 -9.92 -6.45
CA VAL A 43 -1.45 -9.81 -6.97
C VAL A 43 -0.56 -10.90 -6.36
N ARG A 44 -0.68 -11.16 -5.05
CA ARG A 44 0.01 -12.27 -4.37
C ARG A 44 -0.30 -13.60 -5.03
N ASP A 45 -1.58 -13.88 -5.24
CA ASP A 45 -2.01 -15.18 -5.74
C ASP A 45 -1.51 -15.37 -7.19
N GLN A 46 -1.46 -14.30 -8.00
CA GLN A 46 -0.80 -14.32 -9.32
C GLN A 46 0.71 -14.58 -9.22
N LEU A 47 1.43 -13.93 -8.29
CA LEU A 47 2.85 -14.17 -8.07
C LEU A 47 3.15 -15.61 -7.64
N ILE A 48 2.32 -16.18 -6.75
CA ILE A 48 2.45 -17.57 -6.32
C ILE A 48 2.24 -18.51 -7.51
N LEU A 49 1.12 -18.34 -8.23
CA LEU A 49 0.78 -19.17 -9.37
C LEU A 49 1.87 -19.14 -10.45
N ALA A 50 2.36 -17.95 -10.78
CA ALA A 50 3.36 -17.80 -11.82
C ALA A 50 4.75 -18.27 -11.36
N SER A 51 5.10 -18.18 -10.06
CA SER A 51 6.26 -18.87 -9.50
C SER A 51 6.14 -20.40 -9.63
N GLU A 52 4.98 -20.97 -9.31
CA GLU A 52 4.73 -22.41 -9.41
C GLU A 52 4.85 -22.92 -10.84
N ILE A 53 4.23 -22.23 -11.81
CA ILE A 53 4.30 -22.56 -13.25
C ILE A 53 5.75 -22.61 -13.74
N GLN A 54 6.61 -21.75 -13.20
CA GLN A 54 8.01 -21.67 -13.57
C GLN A 54 8.95 -22.55 -12.73
N GLY A 55 8.41 -23.33 -11.79
CA GLY A 55 9.21 -24.19 -10.91
C GLY A 55 10.12 -23.40 -9.96
N ARG A 56 9.65 -22.25 -9.46
CA ARG A 56 10.38 -21.38 -8.54
C ARG A 56 9.83 -21.50 -7.12
N ASP A 57 10.64 -21.06 -6.16
CA ASP A 57 10.21 -20.96 -4.77
C ASP A 57 9.05 -19.98 -4.63
N VAL A 58 8.20 -20.28 -3.64
CA VAL A 58 7.07 -19.42 -3.27
C VAL A 58 7.60 -18.04 -2.85
N PRO A 59 6.95 -16.94 -3.29
CA PRO A 59 7.32 -15.60 -2.85
C PRO A 59 7.45 -15.49 -1.33
N GLY A 60 8.56 -14.90 -0.88
CA GLY A 60 8.80 -14.65 0.53
C GLY A 60 7.85 -13.58 1.06
N LEU A 61 7.11 -13.88 2.13
CA LEU A 61 6.16 -12.94 2.73
C LEU A 61 6.76 -12.29 3.98
N CYS A 62 7.04 -10.99 3.90
CA CYS A 62 7.41 -10.16 5.03
C CYS A 62 6.20 -9.37 5.54
N VAL A 63 5.62 -9.84 6.65
CA VAL A 63 4.60 -9.08 7.40
C VAL A 63 5.28 -8.47 8.62
N ILE A 64 5.07 -7.18 8.90
CA ILE A 64 5.61 -6.59 10.12
C ILE A 64 4.84 -7.08 11.34
N GLY A 65 5.58 -7.71 12.25
CA GLY A 65 5.09 -8.23 13.52
C GLY A 65 6.25 -8.84 14.31
N PRO A 66 6.17 -8.86 15.65
CA PRO A 66 7.25 -9.39 16.49
C PRO A 66 7.51 -10.89 16.23
N SER A 67 6.51 -11.63 15.76
CA SER A 67 6.63 -13.06 15.41
C SER A 67 7.08 -13.31 13.97
N SER A 68 7.35 -12.28 13.17
CA SER A 68 7.59 -12.41 11.72
C SER A 68 8.90 -11.78 11.25
N ALA A 69 9.72 -11.24 12.15
CA ALA A 69 11.04 -10.72 11.81
C ALA A 69 11.97 -11.78 11.20
N GLU A 70 11.95 -13.02 11.72
CA GLU A 70 12.76 -14.12 11.19
C GLU A 70 12.29 -14.58 9.81
N ALA A 71 10.98 -14.71 9.60
CA ALA A 71 10.42 -15.02 8.29
C ALA A 71 10.71 -13.91 7.26
N CYS A 72 10.71 -12.65 7.71
CA CYS A 72 11.08 -11.53 6.87
C CYS A 72 12.57 -11.57 6.50
N LEU A 73 13.46 -11.79 7.47
CA LEU A 73 14.89 -11.99 7.23
C LEU A 73 15.15 -13.13 6.25
N ASP A 74 14.52 -14.28 6.46
CA ASP A 74 14.63 -15.44 5.57
C ASP A 74 14.21 -15.08 4.13
N ALA A 75 13.08 -14.40 3.96
CA ALA A 75 12.63 -13.90 2.66
C ALA A 75 13.63 -12.94 2.02
N LEU A 76 14.22 -12.02 2.81
CA LEU A 76 15.20 -11.03 2.38
C LEU A 76 16.53 -11.67 1.93
N HIS A 77 16.90 -12.84 2.46
CA HIS A 77 18.12 -13.53 2.07
C HIS A 77 17.92 -14.51 0.91
N HIS A 78 16.82 -15.24 0.94
CA HIS A 78 16.69 -16.43 0.09
C HIS A 78 15.69 -16.24 -1.05
N SER A 79 14.75 -15.30 -0.94
CA SER A 79 13.71 -15.15 -1.97
C SER A 79 14.10 -14.16 -3.07
N SER A 80 13.76 -14.52 -4.30
CA SER A 80 13.85 -13.64 -5.47
C SER A 80 12.60 -12.80 -5.68
N VAL A 81 11.48 -13.18 -5.06
CA VAL A 81 10.21 -12.46 -5.09
C VAL A 81 9.75 -12.23 -3.66
N ILE A 82 9.72 -10.98 -3.23
CA ILE A 82 9.41 -10.60 -1.86
C ILE A 82 8.13 -9.78 -1.87
N MET A 83 7.32 -9.98 -0.84
CA MET A 83 6.04 -9.33 -0.66
C MET A 83 5.94 -8.80 0.76
N GLY A 84 5.48 -7.56 0.94
CA GLY A 84 5.31 -7.04 2.29
C GLY A 84 4.51 -5.75 2.38
N TYR A 85 4.06 -5.44 3.58
CA TYR A 85 3.14 -4.32 3.85
C TYR A 85 3.81 -2.95 4.01
N VAL A 86 5.14 -2.91 3.95
CA VAL A 86 5.86 -1.72 4.42
C VAL A 86 7.12 -1.49 3.61
N GLU A 87 7.38 -0.23 3.30
CA GLU A 87 8.56 0.19 2.56
C GLU A 87 9.89 0.04 3.34
N LEU A 88 9.81 -0.39 4.61
CA LEU A 88 10.99 -0.68 5.45
C LEU A 88 11.92 -1.75 4.88
N LEU A 89 11.51 -2.41 3.80
CA LEU A 89 12.28 -3.46 3.13
C LEU A 89 13.18 -2.89 2.03
N ARG A 90 13.00 -1.63 1.61
CA ARG A 90 13.90 -0.99 0.66
C ARG A 90 15.31 -0.82 1.23
N ASP A 91 15.46 -0.13 2.35
CA ASP A 91 16.78 0.16 2.94
C ASP A 91 17.62 -1.13 3.18
N PRO A 92 17.08 -2.22 3.79
CA PRO A 92 17.84 -3.46 3.95
C PRO A 92 18.28 -4.07 2.62
N MET A 93 17.44 -4.01 1.58
CA MET A 93 17.78 -4.57 0.26
C MET A 93 18.90 -3.77 -0.41
N GLU A 94 18.84 -2.44 -0.31
CA GLU A 94 19.89 -1.55 -0.82
C GLU A 94 21.20 -1.71 -0.03
N GLU A 95 21.13 -1.82 1.30
CA GLU A 95 22.29 -2.12 2.17
C GLU A 95 22.94 -3.47 1.81
N LEU A 96 22.13 -4.46 1.40
CA LEU A 96 22.60 -5.77 0.89
C LEU A 96 23.13 -5.71 -0.55
N GLY A 97 23.07 -4.56 -1.21
CA GLY A 97 23.50 -4.38 -2.60
C GLY A 97 22.63 -5.11 -3.62
N ARG A 98 21.43 -5.56 -3.24
CA ARG A 98 20.48 -6.23 -4.13
C ARG A 98 19.78 -5.18 -4.99
N ARG A 99 19.71 -5.42 -6.30
CA ARG A 99 18.91 -4.57 -7.19
C ARG A 99 17.51 -5.17 -7.28
N CYS A 100 16.52 -4.43 -6.81
CA CYS A 100 15.14 -4.91 -6.80
C CYS A 100 14.25 -4.06 -7.70
N ASP A 101 13.35 -4.72 -8.43
CA ASP A 101 12.24 -4.03 -9.06
C ASP A 101 11.11 -3.89 -8.05
N TYR A 102 10.90 -2.66 -7.60
CA TYR A 102 9.84 -2.30 -6.67
C TYR A 102 8.57 -1.98 -7.44
N PHE A 103 7.47 -2.57 -7.02
CA PHE A 103 6.19 -2.25 -7.61
C PHE A 103 5.05 -2.36 -6.59
N THR A 104 3.92 -1.74 -6.91
CA THR A 104 2.75 -1.70 -6.04
C THR A 104 1.46 -1.58 -6.83
N MET A 105 0.33 -1.74 -6.12
CA MET A 105 -1.00 -1.52 -6.63
C MET A 105 -1.69 -0.46 -5.76
N MET A 106 -2.16 0.61 -6.39
CA MET A 106 -2.93 1.68 -5.77
C MET A 106 -4.42 1.50 -6.09
N ARG A 107 -5.28 2.00 -5.22
CA ARG A 107 -6.74 1.99 -5.42
C ARG A 107 -7.29 3.33 -4.98
N HIS A 108 -8.39 3.77 -5.58
CA HIS A 108 -9.03 5.01 -5.22
C HIS A 108 -9.27 5.06 -3.68
N PRO A 109 -8.77 6.09 -2.96
CA PRO A 109 -8.74 6.08 -1.50
C PRO A 109 -10.10 5.89 -0.83
N ILE A 110 -11.16 6.50 -1.38
CA ILE A 110 -12.53 6.35 -0.84
C ILE A 110 -13.04 4.92 -1.03
N ASP A 111 -12.81 4.31 -2.19
CA ASP A 111 -13.23 2.94 -2.50
C ASP A 111 -12.53 1.94 -1.61
N ARG A 112 -11.25 2.19 -1.37
CA ARG A 112 -10.40 1.45 -0.46
C ARG A 112 -10.83 1.60 0.99
N LEU A 113 -11.12 2.81 1.46
CA LEU A 113 -11.66 3.09 2.79
C LEU A 113 -12.97 2.32 3.02
N VAL A 114 -13.92 2.39 2.09
CA VAL A 114 -15.19 1.64 2.19
C VAL A 114 -14.94 0.14 2.16
N SER A 115 -14.02 -0.33 1.32
CA SER A 115 -13.62 -1.74 1.28
C SER A 115 -12.99 -2.21 2.60
N ALA A 116 -12.25 -1.34 3.27
CA ALA A 116 -11.63 -1.57 4.57
C ALA A 116 -12.67 -1.57 5.71
N PHE A 117 -13.63 -0.67 5.67
CA PHE A 117 -14.73 -0.57 6.62
C PHE A 117 -15.64 -1.80 6.61
N TYR A 118 -15.92 -2.35 5.43
CA TYR A 118 -16.67 -3.62 5.32
C TYR A 118 -15.82 -4.86 5.57
N TYR A 119 -14.50 -4.71 5.72
CA TYR A 119 -13.63 -5.82 6.08
C TYR A 119 -13.54 -5.96 7.60
N CYS A 120 -14.27 -6.93 8.13
CA CYS A 120 -14.20 -7.31 9.52
C CYS A 120 -13.14 -8.38 9.74
N PRO A 121 -12.06 -8.08 10.50
CA PRO A 121 -11.11 -9.09 10.94
C PRO A 121 -11.85 -10.22 11.67
N THR A 122 -11.57 -11.47 11.32
CA THR A 122 -12.06 -12.63 12.09
C THR A 122 -11.24 -12.78 13.37
N PHE A 123 -11.65 -13.65 14.30
CA PHE A 123 -10.93 -13.92 15.56
C PHE A 123 -9.44 -14.30 15.39
N HIS A 124 -9.00 -14.64 14.18
CA HIS A 124 -7.61 -15.00 13.86
C HIS A 124 -6.80 -13.86 13.26
N ASP A 125 -7.45 -12.74 12.92
CA ASP A 125 -6.76 -11.58 12.42
C ASP A 125 -6.13 -10.81 13.59
N LYS A 126 -4.83 -10.54 13.53
CA LYS A 126 -4.08 -9.87 14.61
C LYS A 126 -4.47 -8.39 14.76
N GLN A 127 -5.36 -7.92 13.91
CA GLN A 127 -5.84 -6.55 13.84
C GLN A 127 -7.05 -6.37 14.75
N VAL A 128 -6.82 -6.09 16.04
CA VAL A 128 -7.91 -5.77 16.98
C VAL A 128 -8.59 -4.48 16.50
N ARG A 129 -9.90 -4.55 16.24
CA ARG A 129 -10.72 -3.40 15.85
C ARG A 129 -11.99 -3.34 16.70
N PRO A 130 -12.42 -2.13 17.12
CA PRO A 130 -13.76 -1.92 17.64
C PRO A 130 -14.83 -2.41 16.66
N ASN A 131 -15.84 -3.14 17.16
CA ASN A 131 -16.98 -3.59 16.35
C ASN A 131 -17.73 -2.43 15.66
N LYS A 132 -17.62 -1.19 16.18
CA LYS A 132 -18.17 0.00 15.54
C LYS A 132 -17.61 0.26 14.14
N TRP A 133 -16.41 -0.23 13.80
CA TRP A 133 -15.79 -0.04 12.48
C TRP A 133 -16.03 -1.18 11.49
N CYS A 134 -16.97 -2.05 11.83
CA CYS A 134 -17.29 -3.23 11.05
C CYS A 134 -18.60 -3.03 10.29
N GLY A 135 -18.53 -2.63 9.03
CA GLY A 135 -19.70 -2.19 8.24
C GLY A 135 -20.85 -3.20 8.18
N GLY A 136 -20.55 -4.51 8.24
CA GLY A 136 -21.55 -5.57 8.27
C GLY A 136 -22.15 -5.89 9.65
N HIS A 137 -21.65 -5.29 10.74
CA HIS A 137 -22.18 -5.53 12.08
C HIS A 137 -23.28 -4.55 12.44
N SER A 138 -24.35 -5.07 13.06
CA SER A 138 -25.40 -4.27 13.68
C SER A 138 -24.81 -3.35 14.75
N HIS A 139 -25.02 -2.05 14.60
CA HIS A 139 -24.61 -1.01 15.53
C HIS A 139 -25.73 0.05 15.60
N PRO A 140 -25.95 0.70 16.75
CA PRO A 140 -26.96 1.76 16.87
C PRO A 140 -26.67 2.97 15.97
N ASP A 141 -25.39 3.29 15.76
CA ASP A 141 -25.00 4.46 14.96
C ASP A 141 -25.18 4.23 13.45
N PRO A 142 -25.58 5.27 12.69
CA PRO A 142 -25.66 5.20 11.24
C PRO A 142 -24.33 4.82 10.58
N LEU A 143 -24.38 4.05 9.49
CA LEU A 143 -23.20 3.63 8.72
C LEU A 143 -22.33 4.80 8.25
N THR A 144 -22.95 5.91 7.86
CA THR A 144 -22.24 7.12 7.43
C THR A 144 -21.42 7.74 8.56
N SER A 145 -22.01 7.83 9.77
CA SER A 145 -21.29 8.30 10.97
C SER A 145 -20.13 7.37 11.31
N ARG A 146 -20.39 6.06 11.31
CA ARG A 146 -19.38 5.05 11.63
C ARG A 146 -18.23 5.03 10.62
N LEU A 147 -18.52 5.24 9.33
CA LEU A 147 -17.50 5.35 8.29
C LEU A 147 -16.67 6.62 8.45
N LEU A 148 -17.29 7.74 8.82
CA LEU A 148 -16.57 8.99 9.08
C LEU A 148 -15.68 8.87 10.33
N ASP A 149 -16.19 8.26 11.40
CA ASP A 149 -15.39 7.96 12.59
C ASP A 149 -14.23 7.03 12.24
N PHE A 150 -14.49 6.01 11.42
CA PHE A 150 -13.45 5.11 10.92
C PHE A 150 -12.40 5.86 10.09
N ALA A 151 -12.79 6.78 9.20
CA ALA A 151 -11.86 7.58 8.40
C ALA A 151 -11.04 8.59 9.20
N ARG A 152 -11.50 8.99 10.39
CA ARG A 152 -10.79 9.93 11.27
C ARG A 152 -9.90 9.23 12.29
N GLU A 153 -10.28 8.01 12.68
CA GLU A 153 -9.60 7.20 13.70
C GLU A 153 -8.86 6.00 13.07
N ASP A 154 -8.75 5.93 11.74
CA ASP A 154 -8.10 4.81 11.02
C ASP A 154 -6.63 4.67 11.38
N TRP A 155 -5.92 5.76 11.64
CA TRP A 155 -4.55 5.78 12.15
C TRP A 155 -4.41 5.02 13.48
N MET A 156 -5.45 4.93 14.32
CA MET A 156 -5.44 4.12 15.54
C MET A 156 -5.50 2.62 15.23
N CYS A 157 -5.98 2.27 14.05
CA CYS A 157 -6.01 0.90 13.58
C CYS A 157 -4.66 0.58 12.94
N LYS A 158 -3.80 -0.19 13.61
CA LYS A 158 -2.50 -0.64 13.06
C LYS A 158 -2.61 -1.32 11.67
N ALA A 159 -3.79 -1.83 11.33
CA ALA A 159 -4.13 -2.37 10.02
C ALA A 159 -4.34 -1.33 8.92
N MET A 160 -4.77 -0.12 9.31
CA MET A 160 -5.11 1.02 8.46
C MET A 160 -4.11 2.16 8.62
N PHE A 161 -3.11 2.01 9.49
CA PHE A 161 -1.80 2.66 9.30
C PHE A 161 -1.20 2.37 7.91
N GLN A 162 -1.74 1.37 7.22
CA GLN A 162 -1.44 1.00 5.84
C GLN A 162 -2.38 1.68 4.84
N LEU A 163 -3.06 2.75 5.28
CA LEU A 163 -3.66 3.70 4.36
C LEU A 163 -2.50 4.45 3.66
N SER A 164 -2.47 4.36 2.32
CA SER A 164 -1.31 4.45 1.41
C SER A 164 -0.21 5.41 1.86
N PHE A 165 -0.53 6.64 2.24
CA PHE A 165 0.45 7.64 2.63
C PHE A 165 1.43 7.19 3.74
N ALA A 166 0.91 6.62 4.83
CA ALA A 166 1.74 6.22 5.97
C ALA A 166 2.61 4.99 5.66
N SER A 167 2.22 4.15 4.69
CA SER A 167 3.00 3.01 4.22
C SER A 167 4.29 3.39 3.48
N TYR A 168 4.37 4.61 2.93
CA TYR A 168 5.55 5.11 2.21
C TYR A 168 6.49 5.96 3.07
N CYS A 169 6.10 6.24 4.31
CA CYS A 169 6.90 7.07 5.18
C CYS A 169 8.05 6.27 5.82
N PRO A 170 9.20 6.91 6.07
CA PRO A 170 10.35 6.25 6.67
C PRO A 170 10.01 5.62 8.02
N PRO A 171 10.72 4.57 8.45
CA PRO A 171 10.46 3.90 9.74
C PRO A 171 10.38 4.87 10.92
N GLY A 172 11.28 5.86 10.97
CA GLY A 172 11.32 6.84 12.06
C GLY A 172 10.13 7.80 12.10
N ALA A 173 9.38 7.98 11.01
CA ALA A 173 8.25 8.91 10.97
C ALA A 173 7.04 8.39 11.76
N PHE A 174 6.89 7.07 11.90
CA PHE A 174 5.68 6.49 12.51
C PHE A 174 5.91 5.22 13.33
N CYS A 175 7.01 4.48 13.13
CA CYS A 175 7.26 3.23 13.87
C CYS A 175 7.83 3.44 15.27
N GLU A 176 8.23 4.67 15.62
CA GLU A 176 8.81 5.02 16.94
C GLU A 176 7.75 5.50 17.95
N HIS A 177 6.51 5.75 17.52
CA HIS A 177 5.45 6.17 18.41
C HIS A 177 4.64 4.98 18.91
N ASP A 178 5.16 4.31 19.95
CA ASP A 178 4.30 3.57 20.86
C ASP A 178 3.30 4.57 21.47
N MET A 179 2.06 4.56 20.96
CA MET A 179 0.93 5.38 21.41
C MET A 179 1.11 6.88 21.18
N VAL A 180 0.94 7.35 19.95
CA VAL A 180 0.52 8.75 19.76
C VAL A 180 -0.89 8.85 20.37
N GLU A 181 -1.03 9.53 21.52
CA GLU A 181 -2.33 9.76 22.16
C GLU A 181 -3.22 10.73 21.35
N GLU A 182 -2.62 11.46 20.41
CA GLU A 182 -3.28 12.44 19.57
C GLU A 182 -3.22 12.01 18.10
N PRO A 183 -4.29 12.21 17.31
CA PRO A 183 -4.24 11.98 15.88
C PRO A 183 -3.09 12.79 15.26
N PRO A 184 -2.33 12.24 14.29
CA PRO A 184 -1.50 13.07 13.43
C PRO A 184 -2.40 14.20 12.95
N THR A 185 -2.04 15.45 13.24
CA THR A 185 -2.83 16.58 12.79
C THR A 185 -3.03 16.42 11.29
N HIS A 186 -4.29 16.27 10.85
CA HIS A 186 -4.64 16.25 9.42
C HIS A 186 -3.82 17.33 8.70
N LEU A 187 -3.27 17.03 7.50
CA LEU A 187 -2.33 17.81 6.66
C LEU A 187 -2.52 19.35 6.63
N ASN A 188 -2.50 20.00 7.78
CA ASN A 188 -2.84 21.40 7.99
C ASN A 188 -1.57 22.16 8.41
N GLY A 189 -0.45 21.45 8.63
CA GLY A 189 0.85 21.99 8.98
C GLY A 189 1.88 21.90 7.84
N VAL A 190 2.87 22.80 7.86
CA VAL A 190 4.00 22.81 6.92
C VAL A 190 4.84 21.52 7.00
N GLU A 191 4.89 20.89 8.18
CA GLU A 191 5.63 19.65 8.43
C GLU A 191 5.02 18.45 7.69
N ASP A 192 3.70 18.44 7.51
CA ASP A 192 2.96 17.36 6.86
C ASP A 192 3.25 17.26 5.35
N TRP A 193 3.53 18.40 4.69
CA TRP A 193 3.91 18.44 3.28
C TRP A 193 5.27 17.79 3.02
N SER A 194 6.16 17.76 4.02
CA SER A 194 7.46 17.12 3.88
C SER A 194 7.33 15.59 3.77
N LEU A 195 6.39 15.00 4.52
CA LEU A 195 6.12 13.57 4.45
C LEU A 195 5.43 13.19 3.14
N LEU A 196 4.51 14.03 2.63
CA LEU A 196 3.92 13.84 1.30
C LEU A 196 4.99 13.82 0.22
N ALA A 197 5.91 14.78 0.23
CA ALA A 197 7.02 14.80 -0.72
C ALA A 197 7.88 13.53 -0.65
N VAL A 198 8.16 13.00 0.55
CA VAL A 198 8.89 11.73 0.70
C VAL A 198 8.11 10.57 0.10
N ALA A 199 6.80 10.47 0.37
CA ALA A 199 5.97 9.42 -0.22
C ALA A 199 5.87 9.53 -1.76
N GLU A 200 5.79 10.76 -2.28
CA GLU A 200 5.82 11.04 -3.72
C GLU A 200 7.15 10.60 -4.35
N ASP A 201 8.30 10.94 -3.74
CA ASP A 201 9.64 10.56 -4.20
C ASP A 201 9.83 9.04 -4.18
N VAL A 202 9.39 8.38 -3.11
CA VAL A 202 9.39 6.92 -3.00
C VAL A 202 8.58 6.32 -4.14
N LEU A 203 7.34 6.76 -4.35
CA LEU A 203 6.49 6.21 -5.41
C LEU A 203 7.05 6.46 -6.82
N LEU A 204 7.67 7.62 -7.06
CA LEU A 204 8.35 7.95 -8.31
C LEU A 204 9.54 7.04 -8.62
N SER A 205 10.14 6.43 -7.60
CA SER A 205 11.25 5.49 -7.73
C SER A 205 10.83 4.05 -8.06
N TYR A 206 9.53 3.75 -8.07
CA TYR A 206 9.04 2.39 -8.30
C TYR A 206 9.18 2.02 -9.78
N THR A 207 9.64 0.80 -10.04
CA THR A 207 9.69 0.22 -11.39
C THR A 207 8.31 0.21 -12.03
N ALA A 208 7.26 -0.12 -11.27
CA ALA A 208 5.88 -0.05 -11.74
C ALA A 208 4.89 0.36 -10.64
N VAL A 209 3.89 1.18 -11.01
CA VAL A 209 2.77 1.55 -10.14
C VAL A 209 1.47 1.18 -10.84
N GLY A 210 0.79 0.15 -10.39
CA GLY A 210 -0.50 -0.27 -10.93
C GLY A 210 -1.68 0.47 -10.29
N ILE A 211 -2.80 0.51 -11.01
CA ILE A 211 -4.08 1.05 -10.57
C ILE A 211 -5.11 -0.07 -10.56
N PHE A 212 -5.70 -0.34 -9.40
CA PHE A 212 -6.63 -1.45 -9.21
C PHE A 212 -7.86 -1.34 -10.10
N GLU A 213 -8.34 -0.12 -10.35
CA GLU A 213 -9.44 0.16 -11.27
C GLU A 213 -9.11 -0.18 -12.74
N GLU A 214 -7.82 -0.27 -13.07
CA GLU A 214 -7.27 -0.60 -14.40
C GLU A 214 -6.49 -1.93 -14.31
N TRP A 215 -7.10 -2.96 -13.70
CA TRP A 215 -6.43 -4.23 -13.34
C TRP A 215 -5.68 -4.87 -14.51
N GLU A 216 -6.35 -5.10 -15.63
CA GLU A 216 -5.76 -5.76 -16.81
C GLU A 216 -4.53 -4.99 -17.32
N LEU A 217 -4.69 -3.68 -17.53
CA LEU A 217 -3.61 -2.82 -17.98
C LEU A 217 -2.46 -2.72 -16.95
N SER A 218 -2.76 -2.84 -15.66
CA SER A 218 -1.74 -2.92 -14.61
C SER A 218 -0.96 -4.23 -14.66
N MET A 219 -1.60 -5.36 -14.92
CA MET A 219 -0.91 -6.64 -15.11
C MET A 219 -0.04 -6.61 -16.37
N GLU A 220 -0.55 -6.05 -17.48
CA GLU A 220 0.24 -5.86 -18.71
C GLU A 220 1.46 -4.97 -18.48
N LEU A 221 1.30 -3.89 -17.71
CA LEU A 221 2.42 -3.03 -17.35
C LEU A 221 3.47 -3.81 -16.55
N PHE A 222 3.04 -4.58 -15.53
CA PHE A 222 3.94 -5.37 -14.70
C PHE A 222 4.72 -6.39 -15.52
N ASP A 223 4.05 -7.10 -16.44
CA ASP A 223 4.67 -8.02 -17.39
C ASP A 223 5.71 -7.33 -18.29
N ALA A 224 5.50 -6.07 -18.65
CA ALA A 224 6.36 -5.34 -19.57
C ALA A 224 7.62 -4.75 -18.92
N VAL A 225 7.54 -4.28 -17.67
CA VAL A 225 8.63 -3.50 -17.05
C VAL A 225 9.33 -4.17 -15.88
N ILE A 226 8.68 -5.12 -15.20
CA ILE A 226 9.31 -5.81 -14.08
C ILE A 226 10.18 -6.91 -14.67
N SER A 227 11.49 -6.86 -14.41
CA SER A 227 12.45 -7.85 -14.86
C SER A 227 12.35 -9.17 -14.06
N SER A 228 11.21 -9.38 -13.39
CA SER A 228 10.99 -10.52 -12.52
C SER A 228 11.19 -11.80 -13.31
N PRO A 229 11.74 -12.84 -12.68
CA PRO A 229 11.62 -14.17 -13.25
C PRO A 229 10.16 -14.52 -13.59
N VAL A 230 9.21 -14.03 -12.81
CA VAL A 230 7.78 -14.32 -12.92
C VAL A 230 7.13 -13.45 -13.99
N GLN A 231 6.64 -14.07 -15.07
CA GLN A 231 5.99 -13.43 -16.23
C GLN A 231 4.62 -14.08 -16.48
N GLN A 232 3.76 -13.40 -17.25
CA GLN A 232 2.40 -13.81 -17.65
C GLN A 232 1.38 -13.73 -16.51
N TRP A 233 1.13 -12.52 -16.03
CA TRP A 233 0.26 -12.25 -14.88
C TRP A 233 -1.21 -12.14 -15.31
N GLY A 234 -1.46 -12.07 -16.62
CA GLY A 234 -2.78 -12.05 -17.23
C GLY A 234 -3.35 -13.45 -17.39
N GLY A 235 -4.39 -13.79 -16.63
CA GLY A 235 -5.11 -15.05 -16.83
C GLY A 235 -6.41 -15.15 -16.05
N GLU A 236 -6.45 -14.58 -14.85
CA GLU A 236 -7.66 -14.59 -14.03
C GLU A 236 -8.00 -13.17 -13.59
N GLU A 237 -9.24 -12.73 -13.90
CA GLU A 237 -9.79 -11.53 -13.29
C GLU A 237 -9.70 -11.67 -11.77
N ALA A 238 -9.16 -10.64 -11.11
CA ALA A 238 -9.25 -10.54 -9.66
C ALA A 238 -10.73 -10.40 -9.27
N VAL A 239 -11.41 -11.51 -9.03
CA VAL A 239 -12.75 -11.48 -8.47
C VAL A 239 -12.61 -10.98 -7.04
N ASN A 240 -13.13 -9.78 -6.79
CA ASN A 240 -13.36 -9.32 -5.43
C ASN A 240 -14.79 -9.72 -5.06
N PRO A 241 -15.04 -10.89 -4.43
CA PRO A 241 -16.36 -11.33 -4.03
C PRO A 241 -16.90 -10.52 -2.83
N GLY A 242 -16.29 -9.38 -2.52
CA GLY A 242 -16.75 -8.47 -1.48
C GLY A 242 -18.27 -8.26 -1.56
N PRO A 243 -18.94 -8.12 -0.42
CA PRO A 243 -20.39 -8.14 -0.35
C PRO A 243 -20.97 -7.07 -1.29
N LYS A 244 -21.59 -7.52 -2.39
CA LYS A 244 -22.39 -6.67 -3.28
C LYS A 244 -23.75 -6.44 -2.61
N SER A 245 -23.76 -5.68 -1.52
CA SER A 245 -24.99 -5.21 -0.90
C SER A 245 -25.34 -3.83 -1.46
N SER A 246 -26.64 -3.60 -1.69
CA SER A 246 -27.17 -2.28 -2.05
C SER A 246 -26.76 -1.20 -1.05
N GLU A 247 -26.62 -1.58 0.21
CA GLU A 247 -26.13 -0.75 1.30
C GLU A 247 -24.68 -0.28 1.09
N ARG A 248 -23.77 -1.18 0.72
CA ARG A 248 -22.36 -0.83 0.44
C ARG A 248 -22.26 0.16 -0.71
N GLU A 249 -23.06 -0.03 -1.77
CA GLU A 249 -23.09 0.90 -2.91
C GLU A 249 -23.65 2.27 -2.52
N MET A 250 -24.69 2.31 -1.69
CA MET A 250 -25.23 3.56 -1.15
C MET A 250 -24.19 4.29 -0.31
N LEU A 251 -23.49 3.58 0.58
CA LEU A 251 -22.45 4.15 1.42
C LEU A 251 -21.27 4.67 0.58
N LEU A 252 -20.85 3.92 -0.45
CA LEU A 252 -19.80 4.33 -1.37
C LEU A 252 -20.17 5.63 -2.10
N ARG A 253 -21.38 5.72 -2.67
CA ARG A 253 -21.87 6.95 -3.32
C ARG A 253 -21.90 8.15 -2.37
N TRP A 254 -22.34 7.92 -1.13
CA TRP A 254 -22.33 8.96 -0.09
C TRP A 254 -20.90 9.40 0.23
N ALA A 255 -19.97 8.45 0.44
CA ALA A 255 -18.58 8.75 0.80
C ALA A 255 -17.86 9.57 -0.29
N HIS A 256 -18.08 9.26 -1.56
CA HIS A 256 -17.58 10.04 -2.70
C HIS A 256 -18.09 11.48 -2.73
N SER A 257 -19.29 11.70 -2.20
CA SER A 257 -19.96 13.00 -2.18
C SER A 257 -19.75 13.77 -0.87
N SER A 258 -19.16 13.16 0.15
CA SER A 258 -18.95 13.76 1.48
C SER A 258 -17.67 14.59 1.50
N PRO A 259 -17.74 15.91 1.74
CA PRO A 259 -16.56 16.75 1.96
C PRO A 259 -15.72 16.28 3.15
N GLU A 260 -16.36 15.78 4.20
CA GLU A 260 -15.69 15.32 5.43
C GLU A 260 -14.86 14.07 5.18
N ILE A 261 -15.35 13.13 4.37
CA ILE A 261 -14.56 11.97 3.95
C ILE A 261 -13.38 12.42 3.09
N ARG A 262 -13.60 13.30 2.11
CA ARG A 262 -12.51 13.82 1.26
C ARG A 262 -11.43 14.54 2.07
N GLN A 263 -11.84 15.29 3.09
CA GLN A 263 -10.91 15.93 4.02
C GLN A 263 -10.12 14.90 4.83
N ALA A 264 -10.80 13.88 5.36
CA ALA A 264 -10.17 12.83 6.16
C ALA A 264 -9.10 12.05 5.35
N VAL A 265 -9.38 11.72 4.08
CA VAL A 265 -8.46 10.98 3.21
C VAL A 265 -7.69 11.86 2.22
N GLY A 266 -7.57 13.17 2.49
CA GLY A 266 -7.03 14.14 1.54
C GLY A 266 -5.60 13.83 1.07
N GLY A 267 -4.73 13.38 1.98
CA GLY A 267 -3.37 12.98 1.64
C GLY A 267 -3.30 11.77 0.70
N ASP A 268 -4.12 10.76 0.96
CA ASP A 268 -4.22 9.60 0.07
C ASP A 268 -4.77 9.97 -1.31
N LEU A 269 -5.69 10.94 -1.40
CA LEU A 269 -6.21 11.43 -2.68
C LEU A 269 -5.09 12.08 -3.51
N LEU A 270 -4.29 12.94 -2.90
CA LEU A 270 -3.14 13.57 -3.57
C LEU A 270 -2.12 12.52 -4.04
N LEU A 271 -1.82 11.53 -3.20
CA LEU A 271 -0.89 10.47 -3.57
C LEU A 271 -1.45 9.56 -4.67
N TYR A 272 -2.75 9.26 -4.66
CA TYR A 272 -3.41 8.51 -5.73
C TYR A 272 -3.40 9.27 -7.06
N ASP A 273 -3.59 10.59 -7.05
CA ASP A 273 -3.48 11.41 -8.27
C ASP A 273 -2.08 11.33 -8.88
N LEU A 274 -1.03 11.37 -8.04
CA LEU A 274 0.34 11.13 -8.48
C LEU A 274 0.51 9.71 -9.04
N ALA A 275 0.04 8.69 -8.31
CA ALA A 275 0.10 7.30 -8.74
C ALA A 275 -0.52 7.11 -10.12
N LEU A 276 -1.69 7.69 -10.35
CA LEU A 276 -2.39 7.64 -11.63
C LEU A 276 -1.58 8.34 -12.72
N SER A 277 -0.91 9.46 -12.43
CA SER A 277 -0.02 10.12 -13.38
C SER A 277 1.20 9.25 -13.73
N ILE A 278 1.81 8.59 -12.75
CA ILE A 278 2.93 7.66 -12.95
C ILE A 278 2.48 6.48 -13.82
N PHE A 279 1.36 5.85 -13.45
CA PHE A 279 0.78 4.73 -14.20
C PHE A 279 0.50 5.09 -15.65
N LYS A 280 -0.12 6.24 -15.91
CA LYS A 280 -0.42 6.71 -17.28
C LYS A 280 0.85 6.92 -18.11
N ARG A 281 1.90 7.47 -17.50
CA ARG A 281 3.20 7.65 -18.15
C ARG A 281 3.84 6.29 -18.44
N GLN A 282 3.94 5.42 -17.44
CA GLN A 282 4.56 4.09 -17.57
C GLN A 282 3.85 3.23 -18.62
N THR A 283 2.52 3.22 -18.66
CA THR A 283 1.75 2.50 -19.68
C THR A 283 1.92 3.09 -21.08
N ALA A 284 1.95 4.42 -21.22
CA ALA A 284 2.23 5.05 -22.49
C ALA A 284 3.64 4.72 -23.02
N GLU A 285 4.64 4.70 -22.14
CA GLU A 285 6.05 4.41 -22.48
C GLU A 285 6.29 2.93 -22.78
N ALA A 286 5.77 2.02 -21.95
CA ALA A 286 6.02 0.59 -22.07
C ALA A 286 5.08 -0.12 -23.05
N LEU A 287 3.82 0.31 -23.13
CA LEU A 287 2.77 -0.39 -23.87
C LEU A 287 2.23 0.42 -25.07
N GLY A 288 2.63 1.69 -25.22
CA GLY A 288 2.11 2.57 -26.26
C GLY A 288 0.65 3.00 -26.05
N THR A 289 0.15 2.91 -24.81
CA THR A 289 -1.22 3.29 -24.47
C THR A 289 -1.49 4.78 -24.75
N VAL A 290 -2.60 5.09 -25.43
CA VAL A 290 -3.03 6.46 -25.68
C VAL A 290 -4.15 6.83 -24.72
N TRP A 291 -3.81 7.61 -23.70
CA TRP A 291 -4.79 8.18 -22.79
C TRP A 291 -5.50 9.34 -23.47
N LYS A 292 -6.84 9.28 -23.59
CA LYS A 292 -7.61 10.44 -24.04
C LYS A 292 -7.38 11.57 -23.04
N ASN A 293 -7.07 12.77 -23.54
CA ASN A 293 -7.02 14.02 -22.77
C ASN A 293 -8.43 14.37 -22.25
N GLY A 294 -9.00 13.53 -21.39
CA GLY A 294 -10.06 13.93 -20.49
C GLY A 294 -9.41 14.87 -19.49
N GLY A 295 -9.43 16.17 -19.80
CA GLY A 295 -8.94 17.22 -18.91
C GLY A 295 -9.39 16.92 -17.50
N THR A 296 -8.41 16.65 -16.64
CA THR A 296 -8.60 15.97 -15.37
C THR A 296 -9.39 16.88 -14.43
N SER A 297 -10.67 16.56 -14.22
CA SER A 297 -11.45 17.03 -13.07
C SER A 297 -10.62 16.88 -11.78
N LEU A 298 -9.84 15.79 -11.72
CA LEU A 298 -8.92 15.46 -10.64
C LEU A 298 -7.80 16.48 -10.45
N ALA A 299 -7.08 16.95 -11.48
CA ALA A 299 -5.99 17.94 -11.28
C ALA A 299 -6.51 19.26 -10.71
N ARG A 300 -7.72 19.68 -11.12
CA ARG A 300 -8.41 20.85 -10.52
C ARG A 300 -8.86 20.59 -9.09
N GLU A 301 -9.20 19.35 -8.75
CA GLU A 301 -9.50 18.94 -7.37
C GLU A 301 -8.23 18.84 -6.51
N SER A 302 -7.10 18.36 -7.05
CA SER A 302 -5.80 18.35 -6.35
C SER A 302 -5.33 19.77 -6.06
N GLU A 303 -5.47 20.71 -7.00
CA GLU A 303 -5.17 22.14 -6.76
C GLU A 303 -6.07 22.73 -5.66
N LYS A 304 -7.35 22.36 -5.61
CA LYS A 304 -8.24 22.75 -4.51
C LYS A 304 -7.84 22.12 -3.19
N LEU A 305 -7.51 20.83 -3.17
CA LEU A 305 -7.06 20.13 -1.97
C LEU A 305 -5.78 20.73 -1.40
N ARG A 306 -4.85 21.17 -2.25
CA ARG A 306 -3.63 21.90 -1.86
C ARG A 306 -3.88 23.33 -1.38
N SER A 307 -5.09 23.86 -1.55
CA SER A 307 -5.45 25.24 -1.15
C SER A 307 -6.21 25.35 0.17
N TYR A 308 -6.60 24.22 0.76
CA TYR A 308 -7.13 24.13 2.12
C TYR A 308 -5.98 23.98 3.12
#